data_AF-A0A1H3EE20-F1
#
_entry.id   AF-A0A1H3EE20-F1
#
_cell.length_a   1.000
_cell.length_b   1.000
_cell.length_c   1.000
_cell.angle_alpha   90.00
_cell.angle_beta   90.00
_cell.angle_gamma   90.00
#
_symmetry.space_group_name_H-M   'P 1'
#
loop_
_entity.id
_entity.type
_entity.pdbx_description
1 polymer ?
#
loop_
_entity_poly.entity_id
_entity_poly.type
_entity_poly.pdbx_seq_one_letter_code
_entity_poly.pdbx_strand_id
1 'polypeptide(L)'
;MRVLIAGNDDLSRLRFGKICILADADSDGAHIATLLCALFLKHFRRLVADGHIYVAMPPLYRIDIGKQVYYALDDAEKQGIIERITAEKIKGKVNVQRFKGLGEMNPAQLRETTIHPDTRRLVQLTIDDDQATDELVDRLLAKKRAADRRAWLQEQEADRY
;
A
#
# COMPACT_ATOMS: atom_id res chain seq x y z
N MET A 1 -11.60 -24.33 12.86
CA MET A 1 -11.36 -23.16 11.98
C MET A 1 -11.21 -23.68 10.56
N ARG A 2 -12.09 -23.34 9.62
CA ARG A 2 -12.01 -23.79 8.22
C ARG A 2 -11.56 -22.61 7.35
N VAL A 3 -10.56 -22.85 6.52
CA VAL A 3 -9.88 -21.85 5.67
C VAL A 3 -10.42 -21.99 4.25
N LEU A 4 -10.55 -20.89 3.53
CA LEU A 4 -10.85 -20.89 2.10
C LEU A 4 -9.68 -21.59 1.38
N ILE A 5 -9.96 -22.64 0.61
CA ILE A 5 -8.93 -23.44 -0.06
C ILE A 5 -8.70 -22.86 -1.44
N ALA A 6 -7.44 -22.73 -1.86
CA ALA A 6 -7.09 -22.29 -3.20
C ALA A 6 -7.82 -23.12 -4.27
N GLY A 7 -8.44 -22.45 -5.24
CA GLY A 7 -9.25 -23.09 -6.29
C GLY A 7 -10.71 -23.37 -5.93
N ASN A 8 -11.19 -22.92 -4.76
CA ASN A 8 -12.61 -22.90 -4.42
C ASN A 8 -13.14 -21.46 -4.43
N ASP A 9 -14.08 -21.17 -5.33
CA ASP A 9 -14.67 -19.84 -5.50
C ASP A 9 -15.89 -19.58 -4.60
N ASP A 10 -16.26 -20.53 -3.72
CA ASP A 10 -17.36 -20.34 -2.76
C ASP A 10 -16.99 -19.34 -1.65
N LEU A 11 -17.55 -18.13 -1.75
CA LEU A 11 -17.39 -17.06 -0.76
C LEU A 11 -18.47 -17.05 0.34
N SER A 12 -19.40 -18.00 0.38
CA SER A 12 -20.49 -18.03 1.37
C SER A 12 -20.02 -18.09 2.82
N ARG A 13 -18.77 -18.52 3.04
CA ARG A 13 -18.14 -18.65 4.36
C ARG A 13 -17.10 -17.57 4.65
N LEU A 14 -17.07 -16.50 3.86
CA LEU A 14 -16.13 -15.41 4.07
C LEU A 14 -16.33 -14.80 5.46
N ARG A 15 -15.24 -14.72 6.23
CA ARG A 15 -15.26 -14.24 7.62
C ARG A 15 -15.11 -12.73 7.73
N PHE A 16 -14.50 -12.11 6.72
CA PHE A 16 -14.18 -10.69 6.69
C PHE A 16 -14.54 -10.12 5.33
N GLY A 17 -15.35 -9.06 5.29
CA GLY A 17 -15.70 -8.38 4.04
C GLY A 17 -14.55 -7.57 3.43
N LYS A 18 -13.50 -7.27 4.22
CA LYS A 18 -12.28 -6.59 3.76
C LYS A 18 -11.05 -7.29 4.34
N ILE A 19 -10.09 -7.59 3.48
CA ILE A 19 -8.77 -8.07 3.84
C ILE A 19 -7.80 -6.95 3.50
N CYS A 20 -7.21 -6.34 4.52
CA CYS A 20 -6.26 -5.24 4.35
C CYS A 20 -4.83 -5.76 4.53
N ILE A 21 -4.02 -5.66 3.49
CA ILE A 21 -2.57 -5.85 3.55
C ILE A 21 -1.98 -4.57 4.12
N LEU A 22 -1.39 -4.66 5.31
CA LEU A 22 -0.68 -3.56 5.96
C LEU A 22 0.77 -3.99 6.15
N ALA A 23 1.68 -3.27 5.48
CA ALA A 23 3.11 -3.50 5.53
C ALA A 23 3.85 -2.16 5.74
N ASP A 24 5.13 -2.23 6.08
CA ASP A 24 5.97 -1.05 6.31
C ASP A 24 6.15 -0.23 5.03
N ALA A 25 6.39 1.08 5.19
CA ALA A 25 6.58 2.03 4.09
C ALA A 25 8.01 2.00 3.49
N ASP A 26 8.68 0.86 3.59
CA ASP A 26 10.03 0.64 3.09
C ASP A 26 10.06 -0.37 1.93
N SER A 27 11.26 -0.67 1.42
CA SER A 27 11.43 -1.60 0.30
C SER A 27 10.99 -3.03 0.62
N ASP A 28 11.17 -3.45 1.87
CA ASP A 28 10.82 -4.81 2.30
C ASP A 28 9.31 -4.96 2.46
N GLY A 29 8.64 -3.93 2.99
CA GLY A 29 7.19 -3.85 3.05
C GLY A 29 6.55 -3.86 1.67
N ALA A 30 7.12 -3.13 0.70
CA ALA A 30 6.68 -3.18 -0.69
C ALA A 30 6.84 -4.58 -1.32
N HIS A 31 7.94 -5.27 -1.01
CA HIS A 31 8.16 -6.64 -1.47
C HIS A 31 7.15 -7.62 -0.85
N ILE A 32 6.92 -7.56 0.46
CA ILE A 32 5.91 -8.38 1.17
C ILE A 32 4.52 -8.13 0.60
N ALA A 33 4.13 -6.86 0.40
CA ALA A 33 2.85 -6.50 -0.18
C ALA A 33 2.69 -7.09 -1.59
N THR A 34 3.72 -7.02 -2.43
CA THR A 34 3.72 -7.60 -3.78
C THR A 34 3.52 -9.12 -3.75
N LEU A 35 4.20 -9.83 -2.85
CA LEU A 35 4.05 -11.28 -2.69
C LEU A 35 2.64 -11.66 -2.24
N LEU A 36 2.05 -10.90 -1.31
CA LEU A 36 0.68 -11.11 -0.85
C LEU A 36 -0.34 -10.81 -1.95
N CYS A 37 -0.17 -9.72 -2.70
CA CYS A 37 -1.01 -9.41 -3.87
C CYS A 37 -0.96 -10.56 -4.88
N ALA A 38 0.22 -11.07 -5.21
CA ALA A 38 0.36 -12.21 -6.12
C ALA A 38 -0.26 -13.50 -5.57
N LEU A 39 -0.16 -13.76 -4.27
CA LEU A 39 -0.87 -14.87 -3.61
C LEU A 39 -2.38 -14.77 -3.84
N PHE A 40 -2.97 -13.59 -3.61
CA PHE A 40 -4.40 -13.38 -3.83
C PHE A 40 -4.79 -13.48 -5.31
N LEU A 41 -4.03 -12.87 -6.21
CA LEU A 41 -4.29 -12.93 -7.66
C LEU A 41 -4.24 -14.36 -8.20
N LYS A 42 -3.28 -15.17 -7.72
CA LYS A 42 -3.07 -16.53 -8.22
C LYS A 42 -4.00 -17.56 -7.59
N HIS A 43 -4.24 -17.47 -6.28
CA HIS A 43 -4.91 -18.54 -5.54
C HIS A 43 -6.31 -18.17 -5.06
N PHE A 44 -6.63 -16.88 -5.00
CA PHE A 44 -7.90 -16.36 -4.48
C PHE A 44 -8.45 -15.24 -5.38
N ARG A 45 -8.34 -15.42 -6.71
CA ARG A 45 -8.67 -14.39 -7.70
C ARG A 45 -10.07 -13.83 -7.52
N ARG A 46 -11.04 -14.68 -7.14
CA ARG A 46 -12.41 -14.28 -6.83
C ARG A 46 -12.51 -13.24 -5.72
N LEU A 47 -11.67 -13.31 -4.68
CA LEU A 47 -11.62 -12.29 -3.62
C LEU A 47 -11.18 -10.93 -4.16
N VAL A 48 -10.27 -10.92 -5.14
CA VAL A 48 -9.83 -9.68 -5.79
C VAL A 48 -10.93 -9.14 -6.68
N ALA A 49 -11.53 -10.00 -7.53
CA ALA A 49 -12.60 -9.63 -8.45
C ALA A 49 -13.85 -9.09 -7.74
N ASP A 50 -14.24 -9.69 -6.60
CA ASP A 50 -15.37 -9.23 -5.78
C ASP A 50 -14.98 -8.05 -4.86
N GLY A 51 -13.74 -7.55 -4.96
CA GLY A 51 -13.32 -6.30 -4.33
C GLY A 51 -13.01 -6.41 -2.83
N HIS A 52 -12.63 -7.57 -2.32
CA HIS A 52 -12.37 -7.78 -0.90
C HIS A 52 -10.93 -7.46 -0.46
N ILE A 53 -9.98 -7.34 -1.40
CA ILE A 53 -8.57 -7.14 -1.10
C ILE A 53 -8.19 -5.66 -1.18
N TYR A 54 -7.53 -5.18 -0.13
CA TYR A 54 -7.07 -3.79 -0.02
C TYR A 54 -5.62 -3.74 0.44
N VAL A 55 -4.89 -2.72 0.02
CA VAL A 55 -3.57 -2.35 0.55
C VAL A 55 -3.73 -1.08 1.37
N ALA A 56 -3.32 -1.13 2.64
CA ALA A 56 -3.29 0.04 3.50
C ALA A 56 -2.01 0.83 3.25
N MET A 57 -2.17 2.15 3.10
CA MET A 57 -1.08 3.06 2.80
C MET A 57 -0.72 3.86 4.07
N PRO A 58 0.24 3.40 4.89
CA PRO A 58 0.71 4.19 6.02
C PRO A 58 1.42 5.48 5.55
N PRO A 59 1.35 6.57 6.33
CA PRO A 59 2.03 7.80 5.98
C PRO A 59 3.55 7.67 6.13
N LEU A 60 4.28 8.30 5.22
CA LEU A 60 5.73 8.42 5.29
C LEU A 60 6.17 9.58 6.19
N TYR A 61 5.32 10.60 6.35
CA TYR A 61 5.62 11.78 7.16
C TYR A 61 4.50 12.14 8.13
N ARG A 62 4.91 12.65 9.30
CA ARG A 62 4.09 13.42 10.22
C ARG A 62 4.62 14.85 10.27
N ILE A 63 3.72 15.81 10.19
CA ILE A 63 4.04 17.24 10.18
C ILE A 63 3.27 17.88 11.33
N ASP A 64 3.98 18.38 12.34
CA ASP A 64 3.41 19.05 13.50
C ASP A 64 3.64 20.57 13.38
N ILE A 65 2.59 21.36 13.62
CA ILE A 65 2.68 22.81 13.78
C ILE A 65 1.74 23.31 14.88
N GLY A 66 2.32 23.82 15.97
CA GLY A 66 1.55 24.23 17.14
C GLY A 66 0.76 23.05 17.73
N LYS A 67 -0.57 23.07 17.60
CA LYS A 67 -1.48 21.99 18.04
C LYS A 67 -2.01 21.12 16.90
N GLN A 68 -1.63 21.43 15.66
CA GLN A 68 -2.14 20.73 14.47
C GLN A 68 -1.15 19.64 14.04
N VAL A 69 -1.68 18.51 13.62
CA VAL A 69 -0.93 17.36 13.13
C VAL A 69 -1.45 17.01 11.75
N TYR A 70 -0.53 16.80 10.82
CA TYR A 70 -0.82 16.38 9.46
C TYR A 70 0.01 15.14 9.11
N TYR A 71 -0.52 14.34 8.20
CA TYR A 71 0.13 13.13 7.70
C TYR A 71 0.23 13.18 6.18
N ALA A 72 1.39 12.78 5.64
CA ALA A 72 1.64 12.71 4.20
C ALA A 72 2.11 11.30 3.81
N LEU A 73 1.60 10.79 2.69
CA LEU A 73 2.00 9.49 2.14
C LEU A 73 3.37 9.55 1.46
N ASP A 74 3.70 10.67 0.85
CA ASP A 74 4.92 10.84 0.05
C ASP A 74 5.47 12.28 0.16
N ASP A 75 6.55 12.52 -0.57
CA ASP A 75 7.21 13.83 -0.60
C ASP A 75 6.37 14.93 -1.24
N ALA A 76 5.53 14.60 -2.23
CA ALA A 76 4.68 15.56 -2.91
C ALA A 76 3.57 16.06 -1.98
N GLU A 77 2.89 15.14 -1.28
CA GLU A 77 1.90 15.49 -0.26
C GLU A 77 2.53 16.29 0.89
N LYS A 78 3.71 15.89 1.35
CA LYS A 78 4.44 16.63 2.40
C LYS A 78 4.69 18.07 1.96
N GLN A 79 5.16 18.27 0.73
CA GLN A 79 5.43 19.59 0.18
C GLN A 79 4.14 20.42 0.07
N GLY A 80 3.07 19.84 -0.46
CA GLY A 80 1.76 20.52 -0.55
C GLY A 80 1.19 20.92 0.82
N ILE A 81 1.38 20.10 1.85
CA ILE A 81 0.96 20.44 3.23
C ILE A 81 1.78 21.62 3.76
N ILE A 82 3.10 21.64 3.55
CA ILE A 82 3.98 22.74 3.98
C ILE A 82 3.61 24.05 3.25
N GLU A 83 3.33 23.98 1.96
CA GLU A 83 2.88 25.13 1.16
C GLU A 83 1.55 25.67 1.68
N ARG A 84 0.57 24.80 1.96
CA ARG A 84 -0.71 25.20 2.57
C ARG A 84 -0.52 25.87 3.93
N ILE A 85 0.30 25.27 4.80
CA ILE A 85 0.63 25.85 6.11
C ILE A 85 1.19 27.28 5.96
N THR A 86 2.06 27.47 4.96
CA THR A 86 2.69 28.77 4.67
C THR A 86 1.67 29.77 4.12
N ALA A 87 0.83 29.34 3.17
CA ALA A 87 -0.22 30.17 2.56
C ALA A 87 -1.26 30.63 3.59
N GLU A 88 -1.67 29.74 4.50
CA GLU A 88 -2.60 30.03 5.60
C GLU A 88 -1.96 30.81 6.75
N LYS A 89 -0.64 31.09 6.68
CA LYS A 89 0.14 31.82 7.70
C LYS A 89 -0.03 31.24 9.11
N ILE A 90 -0.12 29.92 9.22
CA ILE A 90 -0.25 29.24 10.51
C ILE A 90 1.02 29.51 11.31
N LYS A 91 0.86 30.09 12.51
CA LYS A 91 2.00 30.45 13.35
C LYS A 91 2.55 29.22 14.07
N GLY A 92 3.85 28.99 13.94
CA GLY A 92 4.57 27.95 14.69
C GLY A 92 5.79 27.44 13.94
N LYS A 93 6.68 26.76 14.66
CA LYS A 93 7.77 26.00 14.03
C LYS A 93 7.18 24.71 13.45
N VAL A 94 7.37 24.49 12.15
CA VAL A 94 7.05 23.22 11.50
C VAL A 94 8.06 22.18 11.94
N ASN A 95 7.57 21.06 12.47
CA ASN A 95 8.38 19.88 12.77
C ASN A 95 7.95 18.75 11.84
N VAL A 96 8.91 18.11 11.18
CA VAL A 96 8.65 17.00 10.25
C VAL A 96 9.34 15.76 10.78
N GLN A 97 8.55 14.72 11.05
CA GLN A 97 9.01 13.39 11.40
C GLN A 97 8.78 12.47 10.21
N ARG A 98 9.80 11.71 9.81
CA ARG A 98 9.68 10.65 8.80
C ARG A 98 9.53 9.30 9.51
N PHE A 99 8.58 8.49 9.06
CA PHE A 99 8.43 7.10 9.48
C PHE A 99 9.20 6.20 8.53
N LYS A 100 9.93 5.22 9.04
CA LYS A 100 10.54 4.16 8.22
C LYS A 100 9.75 2.87 8.22
N GLY A 101 9.06 2.58 9.32
CA GLY A 101 8.24 1.39 9.49
C GLY A 101 7.11 1.63 10.49
N LEU A 102 6.15 0.71 10.52
CA LEU A 102 4.95 0.82 11.37
C LEU A 102 5.31 0.78 12.86
N GLY A 103 6.42 0.12 13.22
CA GLY A 103 6.92 0.03 14.59
C GLY A 103 7.41 1.37 15.18
N GLU A 104 7.66 2.39 14.34
CA GLU A 104 8.02 3.74 14.79
C GLU A 104 6.78 4.57 15.18
N MET A 105 5.58 4.09 14.87
CA MET A 105 4.32 4.72 15.22
C MET A 105 3.82 4.21 16.57
N ASN A 106 3.37 5.12 17.42
CA ASN A 106 2.65 4.73 18.62
C ASN A 106 1.24 4.21 18.27
N PRO A 107 0.56 3.47 19.17
CA PRO A 107 -0.74 2.87 18.87
C PRO A 107 -1.83 3.86 18.46
N ALA A 108 -1.82 5.10 18.97
CA ALA A 108 -2.80 6.11 18.61
C ALA A 108 -2.59 6.59 17.17
N GLN A 109 -1.33 6.85 16.78
CA GLN A 109 -0.96 7.23 15.41
C GLN A 109 -1.28 6.11 14.43
N LEU A 110 -0.94 4.86 14.76
CA LEU A 110 -1.22 3.72 13.90
C LEU A 110 -2.74 3.56 13.69
N ARG A 111 -3.53 3.70 14.77
CA ARG A 111 -4.98 3.63 14.71
C ARG A 111 -5.55 4.71 13.80
N GLU A 112 -5.15 5.96 14.00
CA GLU A 112 -5.64 7.10 13.22
C GLU A 112 -5.28 6.98 11.74
N THR A 113 -4.05 6.56 11.42
CA THR A 113 -3.53 6.64 10.06
C THR A 113 -3.84 5.42 9.20
N THR A 114 -3.93 4.23 9.80
CA THR A 114 -4.04 2.96 9.03
C THR A 114 -5.27 2.12 9.35
N ILE A 115 -5.91 2.32 10.52
CA ILE A 115 -6.98 1.44 10.99
C ILE A 115 -8.35 2.14 10.97
N HIS A 116 -8.42 3.39 11.39
CA HIS A 116 -9.67 4.11 11.61
C HIS A 116 -10.41 4.34 10.29
N PRO A 117 -11.68 3.93 10.16
CA PRO A 117 -12.38 3.92 8.87
C PRO A 117 -12.43 5.27 8.14
N ASP A 118 -12.53 6.36 8.89
CA ASP A 118 -12.74 7.71 8.34
C ASP A 118 -11.44 8.40 7.89
N THR A 119 -10.29 7.93 8.37
CA THR A 119 -9.00 8.60 8.18
C THR A 119 -7.96 7.71 7.52
N ARG A 120 -8.15 6.38 7.55
CA ARG A 120 -7.27 5.44 6.85
C ARG A 120 -7.36 5.62 5.35
N ARG A 121 -6.25 5.33 4.67
CA ARG A 121 -6.18 5.29 3.22
C ARG A 121 -6.00 3.84 2.77
N LEU A 122 -7.00 3.33 2.08
CA LEU A 122 -7.00 1.99 1.50
C LEU A 122 -7.06 2.09 -0.02
N VAL A 123 -6.16 1.38 -0.69
CA VAL A 123 -6.22 1.16 -2.14
C VAL A 123 -6.83 -0.21 -2.36
N GLN A 124 -7.92 -0.29 -3.13
CA GLN A 124 -8.51 -1.58 -3.49
C GLN A 124 -7.67 -2.23 -4.59
N LEU A 125 -7.36 -3.52 -4.44
CA LEU A 125 -6.71 -4.27 -5.51
C LEU A 125 -7.77 -4.66 -6.54
N THR A 126 -7.60 -4.21 -7.78
CA THR A 126 -8.49 -4.50 -8.91
C THR A 126 -7.75 -5.27 -9.99
N ILE A 127 -8.50 -5.91 -10.89
CA ILE A 127 -8.00 -6.58 -12.09
C ILE A 127 -8.70 -5.92 -13.27
N ASP A 128 -7.96 -5.21 -14.10
CA ASP A 128 -8.52 -4.53 -15.27
C ASP A 128 -8.48 -5.45 -16.51
N ASP A 129 -7.32 -6.05 -16.77
CA ASP A 129 -7.09 -7.03 -17.83
C ASP A 129 -6.46 -8.28 -17.23
N ASP A 130 -7.18 -9.41 -17.33
CA ASP A 130 -6.76 -10.68 -16.77
C ASP A 130 -5.44 -11.18 -17.37
N GLN A 131 -5.30 -11.09 -18.70
CA GLN A 131 -4.14 -11.63 -19.41
C GLN A 131 -2.91 -10.77 -19.15
N ALA A 132 -3.03 -9.45 -19.26
CA ALA A 132 -1.93 -8.53 -18.98
C ALA A 132 -1.47 -8.65 -17.53
N THR A 133 -2.40 -8.83 -16.58
CA THR A 133 -2.08 -9.06 -15.17
C THR A 133 -1.29 -10.34 -14.98
N ASP A 134 -1.73 -11.45 -15.57
CA ASP A 134 -1.03 -12.73 -15.45
C ASP A 134 0.36 -12.70 -16.07
N GLU A 135 0.52 -12.06 -17.23
CA GLU A 135 1.81 -11.87 -17.89
C GLU A 135 2.77 -11.01 -17.06
N LEU A 136 2.26 -9.95 -16.42
CA LEU A 136 3.03 -9.09 -15.53
C LEU A 136 3.48 -9.85 -14.29
N VAL A 137 2.56 -10.55 -13.61
CA VAL A 137 2.87 -11.34 -12.40
C VAL A 137 3.87 -12.44 -12.72
N ASP A 138 3.73 -13.12 -13.86
CA ASP A 138 4.66 -14.15 -14.31
C ASP A 138 6.05 -13.57 -14.62
N ARG A 139 6.14 -12.42 -15.32
CA ARG A 139 7.41 -11.74 -15.57
C ARG A 139 8.12 -11.36 -14.27
N LEU A 140 7.37 -10.84 -13.28
CA LEU A 140 7.93 -10.36 -12.03
C LEU A 140 8.33 -11.50 -11.07
N LEU A 141 7.59 -12.60 -11.02
CA LEU A 141 7.75 -13.59 -9.95
C LEU A 141 8.23 -14.98 -10.41
N ALA A 142 8.11 -15.33 -11.70
CA ALA A 142 8.51 -16.65 -12.16
C ALA A 142 10.03 -16.83 -12.13
N LYS A 143 10.46 -17.96 -11.57
CA LYS A 143 11.88 -18.35 -11.49
C LYS A 143 12.54 -18.40 -12.88
N LYS A 144 11.80 -18.86 -13.90
CA LYS A 144 12.30 -19.01 -15.28
C LYS A 144 12.46 -17.68 -16.03
N ARG A 145 11.92 -16.58 -15.50
CA ARG A 145 11.89 -15.26 -16.17
C ARG A 145 12.86 -14.25 -15.56
N ALA A 146 13.95 -14.73 -14.97
CA ALA A 146 14.95 -13.88 -14.34
C ALA A 146 15.60 -12.89 -15.33
N ALA A 147 15.83 -13.30 -16.58
CA ALA A 147 16.36 -12.43 -17.63
C ALA A 147 15.38 -11.32 -17.99
N ASP A 148 14.12 -11.67 -18.27
CA ASP A 148 13.05 -10.72 -18.60
C ASP A 148 12.83 -9.68 -17.50
N ARG A 149 12.79 -10.13 -16.23
CA ARG A 149 12.65 -9.24 -15.08
C ARG A 149 13.81 -8.25 -14.98
N ARG A 150 15.04 -8.71 -15.23
CA ARG A 150 16.22 -7.84 -15.20
C ARG A 150 16.14 -6.78 -16.28
N ALA A 151 15.79 -7.15 -17.51
CA ALA A 151 15.65 -6.21 -18.62
C ALA A 151 14.55 -5.17 -18.32
N TRP A 152 13.38 -5.64 -17.85
CA TRP A 152 12.27 -4.76 -17.50
C TRP A 152 12.64 -3.75 -16.40
N LEU A 153 13.35 -4.16 -15.35
CA LEU A 153 13.81 -3.23 -14.30
C LEU A 153 14.75 -2.15 -14.86
N GLN A 154 15.60 -2.48 -15.83
CA GLN A 154 16.51 -1.52 -16.46
C GLN A 154 15.77 -0.51 -17.35
N GLU A 155 14.74 -0.96 -18.08
CA GLU A 155 13.88 -0.07 -18.88
C GLU A 155 13.12 0.93 -17.99
N GLN A 156 12.52 0.44 -16.91
CA GLN A 156 11.77 1.30 -15.99
C GLN A 156 12.64 2.30 -15.22
N GLU A 157 13.90 1.96 -14.96
CA GLU A 157 14.85 2.88 -14.35
C GLU A 157 15.27 3.99 -15.33
N ALA A 158 15.42 3.65 -16.62
CA ALA A 158 15.74 4.63 -17.66
C ALA A 158 14.61 5.65 -17.89
N ASP A 159 13.35 5.24 -17.80
CA ASP A 159 12.18 6.14 -17.95
C ASP A 159 11.97 7.09 -16.77
N ARG A 160 12.66 6.90 -15.64
CA ARG A 160 12.58 7.78 -14.45
C ARG A 160 13.54 8.97 -14.51
N TYR A 161 14.38 9.09 -15.53
CA TYR A 161 15.36 10.15 -15.74
C TYR A 161 15.17 10.84 -17.10
#